data_AF-A0AA35KSD4-F1
#
_entry.id   AF-A0AA35KSD4-F1
#
_cell.length_a   1.000
_cell.length_b   1.000
_cell.length_c   1.000
_cell.angle_alpha   90.00
_cell.angle_beta   90.00
_cell.angle_gamma   90.00
#
_symmetry.space_group_name_H-M   'P 1'
#
loop_
_entity.id
_entity.type
_entity.pdbx_description
1 polymer ?
#
loop_
_entity_poly.entity_id
_entity_poly.type
_entity_poly.pdbx_seq_one_letter_code
_entity_poly.pdbx_strand_id
1 'polypeptide(L)'
;MATEGPLEELIDAITCPICLGYFKDPVMLECGHNFCKACIVQSWPESEEASACPECRRLFQPMDSRPNWQLAKVVQLVKLWVERCTERRRELCKRHRKPLKFFCKDDEAPLCMVCKRTKAHSGHKVALLEEVARELKEKTKAQLKAMEEERKNLEGCKITQEPGRSEWLKM
;
A
#
# COMPACT_ATOMS: atom_id res chain seq x y z
N MET A 1 -21.29 -22.48 8.11
CA MET A 1 -20.01 -21.92 8.56
C MET A 1 -19.18 -21.70 7.30
N ALA A 2 -18.94 -20.45 6.93
CA ALA A 2 -18.21 -20.15 5.69
C ALA A 2 -16.79 -20.69 5.83
N THR A 3 -16.37 -21.56 4.92
CA THR A 3 -14.98 -21.99 4.83
C THR A 3 -14.18 -20.77 4.40
N GLU A 4 -13.51 -20.12 5.34
CA GLU A 4 -12.51 -19.10 5.04
C GLU A 4 -11.50 -19.69 4.05
N GLY A 5 -11.07 -18.88 3.07
CA GLY A 5 -10.20 -19.39 2.02
C GLY A 5 -8.79 -19.66 2.56
N PRO A 6 -7.96 -20.41 1.82
CA PRO A 6 -6.57 -20.69 2.24
C PRO A 6 -5.70 -19.44 2.45
N LEU A 7 -6.14 -18.28 1.95
CA LEU A 7 -5.44 -17.01 2.15
C LEU A 7 -5.80 -16.38 3.49
N GLU A 8 -7.06 -16.42 3.88
CA GLU A 8 -7.54 -15.91 5.16
C GLU A 8 -6.87 -16.68 6.32
N GLU A 9 -6.83 -18.01 6.27
CA GLU A 9 -6.13 -18.84 7.26
C GLU A 9 -4.63 -18.49 7.36
N LEU A 10 -3.98 -18.22 6.22
CA LEU A 10 -2.58 -17.83 6.19
C LEU A 10 -2.36 -16.44 6.80
N ILE A 11 -3.27 -15.48 6.54
CA ILE A 11 -3.21 -14.13 7.10
C ILE A 11 -3.34 -14.20 8.62
N ASP A 12 -4.25 -15.00 9.14
CA ASP A 12 -4.43 -15.19 10.58
C ASP A 12 -3.18 -15.80 11.22
N ALA A 13 -2.59 -16.82 10.58
CA ALA A 13 -1.36 -17.47 11.07
C ALA A 13 -0.13 -16.54 11.16
N ILE A 14 -0.16 -15.39 10.48
CA ILE A 14 0.92 -14.38 10.50
C ILE A 14 0.51 -13.07 11.19
N THR A 15 -0.61 -13.08 11.90
CA THR A 15 -1.17 -11.94 12.61
C THR A 15 -0.91 -12.06 14.11
N CYS A 16 -0.49 -10.96 14.72
CA CYS A 16 -0.27 -10.88 16.14
C CYS A 16 -1.61 -10.85 16.89
N PRO A 17 -1.84 -11.73 17.87
CA PRO A 17 -3.11 -11.80 18.59
C PRO A 17 -3.38 -10.60 19.50
N ILE A 18 -2.35 -9.78 19.79
CA ILE A 18 -2.47 -8.60 20.66
C ILE A 18 -2.86 -7.37 19.85
N CYS A 19 -2.09 -7.02 18.80
CA CYS A 19 -2.36 -5.82 18.02
C CYS A 19 -3.24 -6.06 16.78
N LEU A 20 -3.57 -7.32 16.49
CA LEU A 20 -4.37 -7.76 15.33
C LEU A 20 -3.80 -7.30 13.98
N GLY A 21 -2.51 -6.98 13.94
CA GLY A 21 -1.76 -6.67 12.73
C GLY A 21 -0.70 -7.73 12.46
N TYR A 22 -0.14 -7.71 11.25
CA TYR A 22 0.99 -8.58 10.90
C TYR A 22 2.13 -8.45 11.91
N PHE A 23 2.77 -9.59 12.23
CA PHE A 23 3.91 -9.59 13.14
C PHE A 23 5.00 -8.58 12.72
N LYS A 24 5.43 -7.76 13.67
CA LYS A 24 6.58 -6.86 13.59
C LYS A 24 7.58 -7.27 14.65
N ASP A 25 8.78 -7.61 14.21
CA ASP A 25 9.85 -8.15 15.05
C ASP A 25 9.32 -9.29 15.96
N PRO A 26 8.77 -10.38 15.37
CA PRO A 26 8.15 -11.44 16.14
C PRO A 26 9.15 -12.09 17.10
N VAL A 27 8.66 -12.37 18.30
CA VAL A 27 9.34 -13.18 19.31
C VAL A 27 8.50 -14.40 19.62
N MET A 28 9.16 -15.54 19.79
CA MET A 28 8.57 -16.80 20.21
C MET A 28 8.84 -17.00 21.70
N LEU A 29 7.78 -17.32 22.45
CA LEU A 29 7.89 -17.77 23.84
C LEU A 29 8.18 -19.27 23.90
N GLU A 30 8.62 -19.80 25.04
CA GLU A 30 8.86 -21.25 25.22
C GLU A 30 7.62 -22.11 24.98
N CYS A 31 6.42 -21.53 25.15
CA CYS A 31 5.17 -22.21 24.83
C CYS A 31 4.89 -22.34 23.32
N GLY A 32 5.73 -21.75 22.47
CA GLY A 32 5.62 -21.77 21.01
C GLY A 32 4.78 -20.64 20.40
N HIS A 33 4.02 -19.90 21.19
CA HIS A 33 3.23 -18.76 20.71
C HIS A 33 4.13 -17.57 20.34
N ASN A 34 3.69 -16.79 19.35
CA ASN A 34 4.45 -15.69 18.77
C ASN A 34 3.73 -14.37 18.98
N PHE A 35 4.49 -13.31 19.26
CA PHE A 35 3.98 -11.96 19.50
C PHE A 35 4.92 -10.94 18.87
N CYS A 36 4.44 -9.75 18.52
CA CYS A 36 5.34 -8.64 18.24
C CYS A 36 6.15 -8.32 19.50
N LYS A 37 7.46 -8.03 19.36
CA LYS A 37 8.31 -7.66 20.49
C LYS A 37 7.69 -6.55 21.35
N ALA A 38 7.18 -5.48 20.72
CA ALA A 38 6.54 -4.38 21.43
C ALA A 38 5.27 -4.82 22.18
N CYS A 39 4.46 -5.70 21.59
CA CYS A 39 3.21 -6.15 22.19
C CYS A 39 3.45 -7.01 23.43
N ILE A 40 4.40 -7.93 23.38
CA ILE A 40 4.67 -8.77 24.55
C ILE A 40 5.34 -7.99 25.68
N VAL A 41 6.25 -7.06 25.35
CA VAL A 41 6.90 -6.18 26.35
C VAL A 41 5.87 -5.32 27.08
N GLN A 42 4.88 -4.78 26.36
CA GLN A 42 3.78 -4.01 26.96
C GLN A 42 2.82 -4.88 27.78
N SER A 43 2.84 -6.20 27.57
CA SER A 43 2.02 -7.14 28.34
C SER A 43 2.71 -7.62 29.62
N TRP A 44 3.97 -7.25 29.84
CA TRP A 44 4.69 -7.59 31.07
C TRP A 44 4.19 -6.72 32.23
N PRO A 45 3.99 -7.31 33.43
CA PRO A 45 3.76 -6.54 34.63
C PRO A 45 4.99 -5.67 34.95
N GLU A 46 4.80 -4.58 35.69
CA GLU A 46 5.89 -3.69 36.11
C GLU A 46 6.85 -4.38 37.12
N SER A 47 6.48 -5.52 37.70
CA SER A 47 7.28 -6.34 38.60
C SER A 47 8.17 -7.35 37.83
N GLU A 48 9.29 -7.76 38.44
CA GLU A 48 10.19 -8.83 37.92
C GLU A 48 9.59 -10.25 38.06
N GLU A 49 8.27 -10.37 38.16
CA GLU A 49 7.58 -11.64 38.34
C GLU A 49 7.39 -12.38 37.01
N ALA A 50 7.23 -13.70 37.08
CA ALA A 50 6.99 -14.53 35.90
C ALA A 50 5.75 -14.04 35.14
N SER A 51 5.93 -13.73 33.85
CA SER A 51 4.85 -13.28 32.97
C SER A 51 4.05 -14.46 32.43
N ALA A 52 2.77 -14.27 32.14
CA ALA A 52 1.92 -15.31 31.55
C ALA A 52 1.72 -15.07 30.05
N CYS A 53 1.82 -16.12 29.24
CA CYS A 53 1.52 -16.04 27.81
C CYS A 53 0.08 -15.56 27.59
N PRO A 54 -0.17 -14.51 26.77
CA PRO A 54 -1.51 -13.99 26.52
C PRO A 54 -2.49 -15.00 25.91
N GLU A 55 -2.00 -16.02 25.19
CA GLU A 55 -2.85 -17.03 24.55
C GLU A 55 -3.11 -18.25 25.45
N CYS A 56 -2.06 -18.87 25.99
CA CYS A 56 -2.18 -20.13 26.72
C CYS A 56 -1.95 -20.03 28.24
N ARG A 57 -1.63 -18.82 28.75
CA ARG A 57 -1.37 -18.52 30.16
C ARG A 57 -0.19 -19.26 30.80
N ARG A 58 0.62 -19.99 30.02
CA ARG A 58 1.86 -20.60 30.51
C ARG A 58 2.81 -19.50 30.99
N LEU A 59 3.38 -19.69 32.18
CA LEU A 59 4.38 -18.79 32.74
C LEU A 59 5.69 -18.87 31.95
N PHE A 60 6.36 -17.73 31.79
CA PHE A 60 7.65 -17.60 31.13
C PHE A 60 8.45 -16.46 31.75
N GLN A 61 9.79 -16.49 31.65
CA GLN A 61 10.61 -15.34 32.00
C GLN A 61 10.85 -14.48 30.76
N PRO A 62 10.86 -13.14 30.87
CA PRO A 62 11.13 -12.24 29.74
C PRO A 62 12.40 -12.57 28.95
N MET A 63 13.43 -13.07 29.66
CA MET A 63 14.72 -13.47 29.10
C MET A 63 14.64 -14.71 28.18
N ASP A 64 13.57 -15.49 28.29
CA ASP A 64 13.38 -16.73 27.51
C ASP A 64 12.80 -16.47 26.12
N SER A 65 12.39 -15.24 25.83
CA SER A 65 11.85 -14.88 24.52
C SER A 65 12.94 -14.86 23.46
N ARG A 66 12.71 -15.58 22.36
CA ARG A 66 13.66 -15.66 21.23
C ARG A 66 13.08 -14.97 20.01
N PRO A 67 13.83 -14.14 19.28
CA PRO A 67 13.35 -13.62 17.99
C PRO A 67 13.02 -14.77 17.03
N ASN A 68 11.95 -14.64 16.26
CA ASN A 68 11.55 -15.61 15.25
C ASN A 68 11.78 -15.04 13.85
N TRP A 69 13.03 -15.08 13.39
CA TRP A 69 13.42 -14.52 12.08
C TRP A 69 12.74 -15.24 10.92
N GLN A 70 12.45 -16.55 11.05
CA GLN A 70 11.70 -17.29 10.04
C GLN A 70 10.29 -16.73 9.87
N LEU A 71 9.57 -16.50 10.97
CA LEU A 71 8.24 -15.90 10.92
C LEU A 71 8.29 -14.47 10.36
N ALA A 72 9.29 -13.67 10.76
CA ALA A 72 9.51 -12.35 10.19
C ALA A 72 9.68 -12.41 8.66
N LYS A 73 10.45 -13.41 8.17
CA LYS A 73 10.65 -13.62 6.74
C LYS A 73 9.36 -14.06 6.03
N VAL A 74 8.60 -14.97 6.62
CA VAL A 74 7.31 -15.41 6.07
C VAL A 74 6.34 -14.24 5.97
N VAL A 75 6.21 -13.42 7.02
CA VAL A 75 5.36 -12.22 7.02
C VAL A 75 5.74 -11.27 5.88
N GLN A 76 7.04 -11.04 5.67
CA GLN A 76 7.51 -10.20 4.56
C GLN A 76 7.15 -10.79 3.19
N LEU A 77 7.34 -12.10 3.00
CA LEU A 77 7.02 -12.77 1.75
C LEU A 77 5.51 -12.74 1.45
N VAL A 78 4.67 -12.98 2.46
CA VAL A 78 3.22 -12.94 2.32
C VAL A 78 2.75 -11.52 2.02
N LYS A 79 3.28 -10.48 2.68
CA LYS A 79 2.97 -9.08 2.36
C LYS A 79 3.23 -8.77 0.88
N LEU A 80 4.42 -9.11 0.38
CA LEU A 80 4.78 -8.93 -1.03
C LEU A 80 3.87 -9.74 -1.96
N TRP A 81 3.50 -10.96 -1.56
CA TRP A 81 2.60 -11.79 -2.35
C TRP A 81 1.18 -11.20 -2.41
N VAL A 82 0.63 -10.73 -1.28
CA VAL A 82 -0.67 -10.07 -1.22
C VAL A 82 -0.68 -8.79 -2.06
N GLU A 83 0.35 -7.96 -1.97
CA GLU A 83 0.52 -6.77 -2.82
C GLU A 83 0.55 -7.14 -4.31
N ARG A 84 1.33 -8.17 -4.69
CA ARG A 84 1.36 -8.65 -6.08
C ARG A 84 0.03 -9.26 -6.53
N CYS A 85 -0.67 -9.98 -5.67
CA CYS A 85 -1.95 -10.61 -6.00
C CYS A 85 -3.08 -9.58 -6.08
N THR A 86 -3.06 -8.54 -5.26
CA THR A 86 -3.99 -7.42 -5.35
C THR A 86 -3.76 -6.63 -6.64
N GLU A 87 -2.50 -6.33 -6.99
CA GLU A 87 -2.17 -5.68 -8.26
C GLU A 87 -2.58 -6.54 -9.46
N ARG A 88 -2.23 -7.83 -9.45
CA ARG A 88 -2.64 -8.77 -10.50
C ARG A 88 -4.16 -8.91 -10.58
N ARG A 89 -4.89 -8.86 -9.46
CA ARG A 89 -6.37 -8.87 -9.47
C ARG A 89 -6.94 -7.57 -10.04
N ARG A 90 -6.30 -6.41 -9.83
CA ARG A 90 -6.68 -5.13 -10.46
C ARG A 90 -6.50 -5.18 -11.98
N GLU A 91 -5.51 -5.94 -12.46
CA GLU A 91 -5.30 -6.20 -13.89
C GLU A 91 -6.29 -7.21 -14.52
N LEU A 92 -7.22 -7.79 -13.74
CA LEU A 92 -8.20 -8.74 -14.24
C LEU A 92 -9.60 -8.15 -14.32
N CYS A 93 -10.33 -8.50 -15.38
CA CYS A 93 -11.74 -8.18 -15.50
C CYS A 93 -12.54 -8.86 -14.38
N LYS A 94 -13.31 -8.08 -13.62
CA LYS A 94 -14.15 -8.56 -12.51
C LYS A 94 -15.11 -9.68 -12.94
N ARG A 95 -15.69 -9.56 -14.15
CA ARG A 95 -16.69 -10.51 -14.69
C ARG A 95 -16.06 -11.78 -15.27
N HIS A 96 -14.98 -11.64 -16.03
CA HIS A 96 -14.42 -12.76 -16.82
C HIS A 96 -13.12 -13.34 -16.28
N ARG A 97 -12.51 -12.70 -15.26
CA ARG A 97 -11.19 -13.08 -14.70
C ARG A 97 -10.09 -13.24 -15.76
N LYS A 98 -10.17 -12.44 -16.83
CA LYS A 98 -9.16 -12.36 -17.90
C LYS A 98 -8.39 -11.04 -17.81
N PRO A 99 -7.13 -10.99 -18.25
CA PRO A 99 -6.35 -9.76 -18.27
C PRO A 99 -7.05 -8.61 -18.99
N LEU A 100 -7.02 -7.43 -18.37
CA LEU A 100 -7.44 -6.17 -18.94
C LEU A 100 -6.31 -5.66 -19.84
N LYS A 101 -6.54 -5.69 -21.15
CA LYS A 101 -5.53 -5.27 -22.16
C LYS A 101 -6.00 -4.11 -23.02
N PHE A 102 -7.28 -3.79 -22.96
CA PHE A 102 -7.91 -2.78 -23.80
C PHE A 102 -8.54 -1.71 -22.94
N PHE A 103 -8.74 -0.52 -23.50
CA PHE A 103 -9.42 0.59 -22.86
C PHE A 103 -10.45 1.17 -23.81
N CYS A 104 -11.70 1.28 -23.35
CA CYS A 104 -12.74 1.98 -24.07
C CYS A 104 -12.64 3.48 -23.79
N LYS A 105 -12.42 4.30 -24.82
CA LYS A 105 -12.34 5.75 -24.68
C LYS A 105 -13.70 6.39 -24.41
N ASP A 106 -14.79 5.79 -24.91
CA ASP A 106 -16.14 6.34 -24.75
C ASP A 106 -16.71 6.05 -23.35
N ASP A 107 -16.44 4.86 -22.80
CA ASP A 107 -16.91 4.46 -21.46
C ASP A 107 -15.87 4.71 -20.36
N GLU A 108 -14.69 5.22 -20.73
CA GLU A 108 -13.52 5.39 -19.85
C GLU A 108 -13.18 4.15 -18.99
N ALA A 109 -13.33 2.96 -19.58
CA ALA A 109 -13.29 1.69 -18.84
C ALA A 109 -12.25 0.70 -19.42
N PRO A 110 -11.48 0.00 -18.57
CA PRO A 110 -10.61 -1.07 -19.01
C PRO A 110 -11.41 -2.33 -19.36
N LEU A 111 -11.04 -2.98 -20.46
CA LEU A 111 -11.71 -4.15 -21.01
C LEU A 111 -10.75 -5.33 -21.11
N CYS A 112 -11.28 -6.53 -20.83
CA CYS A 112 -10.65 -7.77 -21.26
C CYS A 112 -11.06 -8.12 -22.70
N MET A 113 -10.39 -9.11 -23.28
CA MET A 113 -10.68 -9.59 -24.65
C MET A 113 -12.14 -10.01 -24.88
N VAL A 114 -12.82 -10.47 -23.83
CA VAL A 114 -14.23 -10.87 -23.91
C VAL A 114 -15.11 -9.61 -23.96
N CYS A 115 -14.93 -8.67 -23.01
CA CYS A 115 -15.71 -7.43 -22.98
C CYS A 115 -15.59 -6.64 -24.29
N LYS A 116 -14.39 -6.57 -24.87
CA LYS A 116 -14.15 -5.92 -26.18
C LYS A 116 -15.07 -6.45 -27.29
N ARG A 117 -15.41 -7.74 -27.27
CA ARG A 117 -16.24 -8.40 -28.29
C ARG A 117 -17.74 -8.39 -27.96
N THR A 118 -18.13 -7.94 -26.78
CA THR A 118 -19.55 -7.89 -26.41
C THR A 118 -20.26 -6.77 -27.14
N LYS A 119 -21.57 -6.94 -27.38
CA LYS A 119 -22.42 -5.88 -27.97
C LYS A 119 -22.40 -4.57 -27.17
N ALA A 120 -22.15 -4.63 -25.87
CA ALA A 120 -22.06 -3.47 -24.98
C ALA A 120 -20.97 -2.46 -25.38
N HIS A 121 -19.89 -2.92 -26.04
CA HIS A 121 -18.82 -2.05 -26.54
C HIS A 121 -18.69 -2.14 -28.06
N SER A 122 -19.76 -2.55 -28.75
CA SER A 122 -19.77 -2.66 -30.20
C SER A 122 -19.82 -1.27 -30.82
N GLY A 123 -18.79 -0.91 -31.59
CA GLY A 123 -18.68 0.40 -32.25
C GLY A 123 -18.03 1.49 -31.39
N HIS A 124 -17.68 1.21 -30.13
CA HIS A 124 -16.91 2.14 -29.30
C HIS A 124 -15.44 2.20 -29.72
N LYS A 125 -14.81 3.35 -29.47
CA LYS A 125 -13.39 3.60 -29.71
C LYS A 125 -12.55 2.91 -28.64
N VAL A 126 -12.01 1.74 -28.99
CA VAL A 126 -11.18 0.93 -28.10
C VAL A 126 -9.72 1.00 -28.53
N ALA A 127 -8.83 1.26 -27.58
CA ALA A 127 -7.37 1.26 -27.75
C ALA A 127 -6.70 0.23 -26.84
N LEU A 128 -5.40 0.00 -27.01
CA LEU A 128 -4.64 -0.80 -26.04
C LEU A 128 -4.44 -0.01 -24.76
N LEU A 129 -4.59 -0.68 -23.62
CA LEU A 129 -4.47 -0.05 -22.31
C LEU A 129 -3.08 0.57 -22.11
N GLU A 130 -2.04 -0.08 -22.62
CA GLU A 130 -0.65 0.39 -22.58
C GLU A 130 -0.42 1.67 -23.40
N GLU A 131 -1.09 1.82 -24.54
CA GLU A 131 -1.00 3.02 -25.38
C GLU A 131 -1.65 4.21 -24.68
N VAL A 132 -2.87 4.01 -24.16
CA VAL A 132 -3.58 5.05 -23.40
C VAL A 132 -2.80 5.45 -22.17
N ALA A 133 -2.21 4.49 -21.45
CA ALA A 133 -1.36 4.78 -20.29
C ALA A 133 -0.12 5.60 -20.66
N ARG A 134 0.50 5.35 -21.82
CA ARG A 134 1.65 6.13 -22.32
C ARG A 134 1.25 7.56 -22.65
N GLU A 135 0.17 7.74 -23.41
CA GLU A 135 -0.38 9.06 -23.77
C GLU A 135 -0.69 9.90 -22.53
N LEU A 136 -1.35 9.31 -21.53
CA LEU A 136 -1.66 9.99 -20.27
C LEU A 136 -0.39 10.37 -19.50
N LYS A 137 0.56 9.44 -19.38
CA LYS A 137 1.83 9.69 -18.69
C LYS A 137 2.63 10.81 -19.32
N GLU A 138 2.66 10.90 -20.65
CA GLU A 138 3.34 11.97 -21.38
C GLU A 138 2.63 13.32 -21.16
N LYS A 139 1.30 13.35 -21.26
CA LYS A 139 0.50 14.57 -20.98
C LYS A 139 0.72 15.08 -19.56
N THR A 140 0.64 14.22 -18.56
CA THR A 140 0.86 14.62 -17.15
C THR A 140 2.28 15.14 -16.93
N LYS A 141 3.31 14.52 -17.53
CA LYS A 141 4.69 15.01 -17.46
C LYS A 141 4.85 16.39 -18.10
N ALA A 142 4.22 16.62 -19.25
CA ALA A 142 4.27 17.91 -19.92
C ALA A 142 3.61 19.01 -19.09
N GLN A 143 2.42 18.73 -18.53
CA GLN A 143 1.72 19.66 -17.64
C GLN A 143 2.52 19.96 -16.38
N LEU A 144 3.13 18.95 -15.76
CA LEU A 144 3.98 19.14 -14.57
C LEU A 144 5.14 20.09 -14.87
N LYS A 145 5.84 19.89 -15.99
CA LYS A 145 6.96 20.77 -16.40
C LYS A 145 6.51 22.21 -16.64
N ALA A 146 5.38 22.40 -17.33
CA ALA A 146 4.84 23.72 -17.58
C ALA A 146 4.51 24.45 -16.26
N MET A 147 3.90 23.76 -15.31
CA MET A 147 3.60 24.33 -13.98
C MET A 147 4.88 24.64 -13.18
N GLU A 148 5.93 23.82 -13.30
CA GLU A 148 7.21 24.08 -12.65
C GLU A 148 7.94 25.30 -13.22
N GLU A 149 7.89 25.50 -14.54
CA GLU A 149 8.41 26.70 -15.20
C GLU A 149 7.62 27.94 -14.82
N GLU A 150 6.30 27.85 -14.79
CA GLU A 150 5.43 28.96 -14.38
C GLU A 150 5.68 29.36 -12.92
N ARG A 151 5.86 28.40 -12.01
CA ARG A 151 6.26 28.65 -10.62
C ARG A 151 7.59 29.41 -10.54
N LYS A 152 8.62 28.97 -11.28
CA LYS A 152 9.94 29.64 -11.31
C LYS A 152 9.85 31.07 -11.84
N ASN A 153 9.03 31.29 -12.87
CA ASN A 153 8.81 32.63 -13.43
C ASN A 153 8.13 33.57 -12.43
N LEU A 154 7.13 33.07 -11.69
CA LEU A 154 6.45 33.83 -10.64
C LEU A 154 7.39 34.16 -9.46
N GLU A 155 8.28 33.23 -9.09
CA GLU A 155 9.32 33.49 -8.07
C GLU A 155 10.34 34.53 -8.55
N GLY A 156 10.72 34.51 -9.83
CA GLY A 156 11.61 35.50 -10.43
C GLY A 156 10.99 36.91 -10.55
N CYS A 157 9.69 37.02 -10.86
CA CYS A 157 8.99 38.30 -10.98
C CYS A 157 8.80 39.04 -9.64
N LYS A 158 8.83 38.36 -8.50
CA LYS A 158 8.75 39.02 -7.18
C LYS A 158 9.99 39.84 -6.83
N ILE A 159 11.10 39.66 -7.55
CA ILE A 159 12.39 40.34 -7.28
C ILE A 159 12.51 41.67 -8.04
N THR A 160 11.66 41.94 -9.04
CA THR A 160 11.81 43.10 -9.95
C THR A 160 10.79 44.22 -9.77
N GLN A 161 9.93 44.17 -8.74
CA GLN A 161 9.02 45.27 -8.39
C GLN A 161 9.32 45.85 -6.99
N GLU A 162 10.39 46.64 -6.89
CA GLU A 162 10.41 47.81 -6.00
C GLU A 162 10.94 49.03 -6.79
N PRO A 163 10.06 49.90 -7.33
CA PRO A 163 10.46 51.23 -7.74
C PRO A 163 10.39 52.18 -6.53
N GLY A 164 11.52 52.82 -6.25
CA GLY A 164 11.70 53.72 -5.11
C GLY A 164 10.61 54.79 -4.96
N ARG A 165 10.26 55.04 -3.69
CA ARG A 165 9.46 56.19 -3.27
C ARG A 165 10.14 56.86 -2.08
N SER A 166 11.23 57.57 -2.35
CA SER A 166 11.88 58.43 -1.36
C SER A 166 12.48 59.66 -2.03
N GLU A 167 11.63 60.52 -2.57
CA GLU A 167 12.06 61.87 -2.99
C GLU A 167 10.90 62.88 -2.98
N TRP A 168 10.28 63.12 -1.80
CA TRP A 168 9.48 64.32 -1.54
C TRP A 168 9.52 64.68 -0.04
N LEU A 169 10.71 65.05 0.46
CA LEU A 169 10.84 65.67 1.79
C LEU A 169 11.97 66.71 1.81
N LYS A 170 11.98 67.59 0.80
CA LYS A 170 12.71 68.87 0.80
C LYS A 170 11.97 69.88 -0.07
N MET A 171 10.91 70.48 0.45
CA MET A 171 10.46 71.85 0.16
C MET A 171 9.59 72.32 1.33
#